data_AF-A0A8T7GXV9-F1
#
_entry.id   AF-A0A8T7GXV9-F1
#
_cell.length_a   1.000
_cell.length_b   1.000
_cell.length_c   1.000
_cell.angle_alpha   90.00
_cell.angle_beta   90.00
_cell.angle_gamma   90.00
#
_symmetry.space_group_name_H-M   'P 1'
#
loop_
_entity.id
_entity.type
_entity.pdbx_description
1 polymer ?
#
loop_
_entity_poly.entity_id
_entity_poly.type
_entity_poly.pdbx_seq_one_letter_code
_entity_poly.pdbx_strand_id
1 'polypeptide(L)'
;MRFARAEGIEGEIVVHDGVAWIVKGIAHPHGSVIAFPRYSLAPPRKLSTAEKLRLASSLSRYWRFLDIWAPILPRTAIVAKPSRDLEQLIQLLELYVPNACRVIPTGSAAIGLPNANDLDAVVACPSSELCRLTYEALREMRCAGLLGESLGTLYREWLARHRSTISFESYNALKVGSPLIGKFANTSYTLRIVNMEFKPHKVLSSMYKEMQVVILRDVLSFTTPCRYIVYAPSLGKAILESYRLLFTELTPGTTVRTLFRIEYRADGVTYIIPDHSSNVEIR
;
A
#
# COMPACT_ATOMS: atom_id res chain seq x y z
N MET A 1 17.13 -4.81 21.77
CA MET A 1 16.07 -3.86 21.38
C MET A 1 14.78 -4.63 21.23
N ARG A 2 13.80 -4.44 22.13
CA ARG A 2 12.47 -5.06 22.00
C ARG A 2 11.63 -4.16 21.10
N PHE A 3 11.27 -4.62 19.91
CA PHE A 3 10.26 -3.97 19.09
C PHE A 3 8.90 -4.24 19.74
N ALA A 4 8.25 -3.20 20.27
CA ALA A 4 6.88 -3.32 20.77
C ALA A 4 5.93 -3.66 19.60
N ARG A 5 4.89 -4.45 19.88
CA ARG A 5 3.85 -4.89 18.92
C ARG A 5 3.19 -3.68 18.25
N ALA A 6 2.80 -3.84 16.98
CA ALA A 6 2.41 -2.81 16.02
C ALA A 6 1.38 -1.78 16.53
N GLU A 7 1.67 -0.49 16.36
CA GLU A 7 0.79 0.62 16.78
C GLU A 7 0.54 1.70 15.71
N GLY A 8 0.95 1.43 14.46
CA GLY A 8 0.57 2.17 13.26
C GLY A 8 0.49 1.16 12.12
N ILE A 9 -0.65 1.14 11.42
CA ILE A 9 -0.87 0.24 10.27
C ILE A 9 -0.91 1.08 8.99
N GLU A 10 -0.33 0.55 7.91
CA GLU A 10 -0.41 1.17 6.57
C GLU A 10 -1.85 1.63 6.30
N GLY A 11 -1.99 2.91 5.92
CA GLY A 11 -3.29 3.50 5.61
C GLY A 11 -4.04 4.10 6.80
N GLU A 12 -3.66 3.83 8.05
CA GLU A 12 -4.27 4.53 9.20
C GLU A 12 -4.07 6.04 9.10
N ILE A 13 -5.03 6.78 9.66
CA ILE A 13 -5.07 8.24 9.60
C ILE A 13 -4.71 8.80 10.98
N VAL A 14 -3.69 9.63 11.02
CA VAL A 14 -3.25 10.34 12.24
C VAL A 14 -3.43 11.84 12.03
N VAL A 15 -4.01 12.52 13.02
CA VAL A 15 -4.20 13.96 12.97
C VAL A 15 -3.10 14.68 13.73
N HIS A 16 -2.45 15.63 13.05
CA HIS A 16 -1.41 16.48 13.63
C HIS A 16 -1.51 17.87 13.01
N ASP A 17 -1.63 18.90 13.86
CA ASP A 17 -1.75 20.31 13.49
C ASP A 17 -2.84 20.60 12.45
N GLY A 18 -4.03 20.02 12.66
CA GLY A 18 -5.18 20.21 11.75
C GLY A 18 -5.02 19.53 10.37
N VAL A 19 -3.99 18.70 10.21
CA VAL A 19 -3.72 17.93 8.99
C VAL A 19 -3.92 16.45 9.27
N ALA A 20 -4.57 15.76 8.34
CA ALA A 20 -4.64 14.31 8.31
C ALA A 20 -3.43 13.73 7.57
N TRP A 21 -2.68 12.88 8.26
CA TRP A 21 -1.49 12.18 7.80
C TRP A 21 -1.81 10.70 7.62
N ILE A 22 -1.35 10.12 6.52
CA ILE A 22 -1.56 8.70 6.20
C ILE A 22 -0.33 7.92 6.61
N VAL A 23 -0.49 6.96 7.51
CA VAL A 23 0.57 6.05 7.97
C VAL A 23 1.08 5.23 6.79
N LYS A 24 2.41 5.10 6.70
CA LYS A 24 3.11 4.38 5.64
C LYS A 24 4.05 3.31 6.17
N GLY A 25 3.86 2.09 5.68
CA GLY A 25 4.48 0.87 6.16
C GLY A 25 3.80 0.36 7.44
N ILE A 26 4.41 -0.67 8.02
CA ILE A 26 3.99 -1.29 9.28
C ILE A 26 5.13 -1.34 10.31
N ALA A 27 6.29 -0.80 9.94
CA ALA A 27 7.42 -0.66 10.84
C ALA A 27 7.65 0.81 11.11
N HIS A 28 7.68 1.14 12.41
CA HIS A 28 7.78 2.50 12.87
C HIS A 28 8.78 2.62 14.04
N PRO A 29 9.36 3.81 14.26
CA PRO A 29 10.09 4.10 15.48
C PRO A 29 9.19 3.93 16.71
N HIS A 30 9.78 3.53 17.85
CA HIS A 30 9.03 3.33 19.09
C HIS A 30 8.28 4.60 19.53
N GLY A 31 6.97 4.49 19.76
CA GLY A 31 6.11 5.62 20.18
C GLY A 31 5.75 6.62 19.07
N SER A 32 6.14 6.33 17.83
CA SER A 32 5.92 7.20 16.67
C SER A 32 5.36 6.42 15.49
N VAL A 33 4.91 7.14 14.47
CA VAL A 33 4.54 6.58 13.17
C VAL A 33 5.25 7.34 12.05
N ILE A 34 5.54 6.62 10.98
CA ILE A 34 5.89 7.25 9.70
C ILE A 34 4.59 7.53 8.99
N ALA A 35 4.29 8.80 8.75
CA ALA A 35 3.07 9.18 8.06
C ALA A 35 3.32 10.38 7.15
N PHE A 36 2.53 10.50 6.08
CA PHE A 36 2.68 11.56 5.09
C PHE A 36 1.42 12.43 5.03
N PRO A 37 1.57 13.75 4.91
CA PRO A 37 0.44 14.66 4.95
C PRO A 37 -0.41 14.47 3.70
N ARG A 38 -1.73 14.47 3.85
CA ARG A 38 -2.63 14.23 2.71
C ARG A 38 -3.79 15.21 2.63
N TYR A 39 -4.41 15.53 3.76
CA TYR A 39 -5.62 16.35 3.80
C TYR A 39 -5.53 17.43 4.86
N SER A 40 -5.99 18.63 4.53
CA SER A 40 -6.33 19.68 5.50
C SER A 40 -7.70 19.37 6.08
N LEU A 41 -7.88 19.48 7.39
CA LEU A 41 -9.18 19.31 8.06
C LEU A 41 -9.94 20.63 8.20
N ALA A 42 -9.25 21.78 8.11
CA ALA A 42 -9.86 23.10 8.24
C ALA A 42 -9.19 24.12 7.27
N PRO A 43 -9.80 24.44 6.11
CA PRO A 43 -11.00 23.81 5.56
C PRO A 43 -10.73 22.36 5.06
N PRO A 44 -11.74 21.48 5.01
CA PRO A 44 -11.59 20.10 4.54
C PRO A 44 -11.21 20.03 3.05
N ARG A 45 -9.97 19.62 2.73
CA ARG A 45 -9.51 19.45 1.34
C ARG A 45 -8.27 18.58 1.22
N LYS A 46 -7.96 18.16 -0.01
CA LYS A 46 -6.66 17.56 -0.36
C LYS A 46 -5.56 18.63 -0.39
N LEU A 47 -4.40 18.28 0.15
CA LEU A 47 -3.21 19.14 0.09
C LEU A 47 -2.57 19.10 -1.31
N SER A 48 -2.04 20.24 -1.75
CA SER A 48 -1.22 20.35 -2.95
C SER A 48 0.15 19.67 -2.77
N THR A 49 0.88 19.44 -3.86
CA THR A 49 2.23 18.84 -3.80
C THR A 49 3.22 19.69 -3.00
N ALA A 50 3.21 21.01 -3.18
CA ALA A 50 4.09 21.92 -2.44
C ALA A 50 3.80 21.91 -0.93
N GLU A 51 2.53 21.91 -0.53
CA GLU A 51 2.13 21.84 0.88
C GLU A 51 2.56 20.53 1.51
N LYS A 52 2.35 19.40 0.82
CA LYS A 52 2.76 18.08 1.29
C LYS A 52 4.26 18.01 1.52
N LEU A 53 5.06 18.52 0.58
CA LEU A 53 6.52 18.55 0.70
C LEU A 53 6.96 19.42 1.88
N ARG A 54 6.43 20.65 2.00
CA ARG A 54 6.77 21.55 3.10
C ARG A 54 6.50 20.93 4.48
N LEU A 55 5.30 20.37 4.67
CA LEU A 55 4.90 19.72 5.91
C LEU A 55 5.76 18.48 6.19
N ALA A 56 5.94 17.61 5.19
CA ALA A 56 6.76 16.41 5.31
C ALA A 56 8.21 16.74 5.70
N SER A 57 8.81 17.75 5.06
CA SER A 57 10.19 18.18 5.34
C SER A 57 10.36 18.71 6.76
N SER A 58 9.36 19.44 7.30
CA SER A 58 9.46 20.01 8.66
C SER A 58 9.52 18.97 9.78
N LEU A 59 8.91 17.80 9.56
CA LEU A 59 8.89 16.68 10.51
C LEU A 59 9.82 15.52 10.08
N SER A 60 10.59 15.73 9.00
CA SER A 60 11.46 14.70 8.47
C SER A 60 12.63 14.42 9.42
N ARG A 61 12.83 13.15 9.70
CA ARG A 61 13.92 12.64 10.53
C ARG A 61 14.51 11.42 9.84
N TYR A 62 15.83 11.30 9.95
CA TYR A 62 16.51 10.10 9.46
C TYR A 62 16.24 8.93 10.41
N TRP A 63 15.65 7.86 9.88
CA TRP A 63 15.43 6.63 10.62
C TRP A 63 16.41 5.55 10.18
N ARG A 64 17.46 5.37 10.98
CA ARG A 64 18.55 4.44 10.72
C ARG A 64 18.13 2.98 10.54
N PHE A 65 16.97 2.58 11.04
CA PHE A 65 16.52 1.19 10.91
C PHE A 65 16.20 0.82 9.45
N LEU A 66 15.53 1.70 8.71
CA LEU A 66 15.23 1.52 7.29
C LEU A 66 16.16 2.31 6.36
N ASP A 67 17.09 3.08 6.92
CA ASP A 67 18.01 3.94 6.16
C ASP A 67 17.27 4.96 5.27
N ILE A 68 16.28 5.65 5.83
CA ILE A 68 15.43 6.62 5.10
C ILE A 68 15.24 7.93 5.86
N TRP A 69 14.99 8.99 5.12
CA TRP A 69 14.39 10.22 5.63
C TRP A 69 12.88 10.14 5.48
N ALA A 70 12.14 10.27 6.57
CA ALA A 70 10.69 10.26 6.53
C ALA A 70 10.10 11.17 7.62
N PRO A 71 8.87 11.69 7.44
CA PRO A 71 8.19 12.41 8.50
C PRO A 71 7.83 11.43 9.62
N ILE A 72 8.30 11.72 10.83
CA ILE A 72 8.06 10.90 12.02
C ILE A 72 7.20 11.72 12.97
N LEU A 73 5.97 11.22 13.21
CA LEU A 73 5.00 11.90 14.07
C LEU A 73 4.84 11.14 15.39
N PRO A 74 4.61 11.83 16.52
CA PRO A 74 4.13 11.17 17.71
C PRO A 74 2.79 10.50 17.41
N ARG A 75 2.51 9.42 18.12
CA ARG A 75 1.21 8.77 18.02
C ARG A 75 0.13 9.69 18.62
N THR A 76 -0.65 10.34 17.76
CA THR A 76 -1.82 11.15 18.15
C THR A 76 -3.11 10.51 17.62
N ALA A 77 -4.25 11.02 18.09
CA ALA A 77 -5.57 10.42 17.88
C ALA A 77 -5.87 10.11 16.41
N ILE A 78 -6.48 8.95 16.21
CA ILE A 78 -7.04 8.48 14.95
C ILE A 78 -8.42 9.10 14.82
N VAL A 79 -8.67 9.82 13.73
CA VAL A 79 -10.00 10.34 13.40
C VAL A 79 -10.48 9.63 12.15
N ALA A 80 -11.47 8.75 12.33
CA ALA A 80 -12.24 8.20 11.23
C ALA A 80 -13.69 8.71 11.36
N LYS A 81 -14.16 9.38 10.31
CA LYS A 81 -15.56 9.69 10.07
C LYS A 81 -15.90 9.18 8.67
N PRO A 82 -16.03 7.86 8.49
CA PRO A 82 -16.22 7.28 7.17
C PRO A 82 -17.51 7.78 6.52
N SER A 83 -17.53 7.84 5.18
CA SER A 83 -18.76 8.04 4.43
C SER A 83 -19.67 6.83 4.56
N ARG A 84 -20.97 7.02 4.34
CA ARG A 84 -21.97 5.94 4.39
C ARG A 84 -21.61 4.77 3.47
N ASP A 85 -21.13 5.04 2.26
CA ASP A 85 -20.74 4.00 1.30
C ASP A 85 -19.52 3.21 1.79
N LEU A 86 -18.55 3.88 2.43
CA LEU A 86 -17.39 3.21 3.01
C LEU A 86 -17.80 2.36 4.22
N GLU A 87 -18.71 2.84 5.06
CA GLU A 87 -19.27 2.06 6.17
C GLU A 87 -19.96 0.79 5.68
N GLN A 88 -20.76 0.88 4.62
CA GLN A 88 -21.42 -0.30 4.02
C GLN A 88 -20.41 -1.29 3.43
N LEU A 89 -19.37 -0.80 2.75
CA LEU A 89 -18.30 -1.66 2.25
C LEU A 89 -17.60 -2.37 3.41
N ILE A 90 -17.29 -1.66 4.49
CA ILE A 90 -16.64 -2.23 5.68
C ILE A 90 -17.51 -3.29 6.32
N GLN A 91 -18.80 -3.01 6.56
CA GLN A 91 -19.73 -3.99 7.11
C GLN A 91 -19.82 -5.23 6.23
N LEU A 92 -19.87 -5.07 4.91
CA LEU A 92 -19.85 -6.19 4.00
C LEU A 92 -18.53 -6.99 4.11
N LEU A 93 -17.38 -6.32 4.14
CA LEU A 93 -16.09 -6.99 4.29
C LEU A 93 -16.01 -7.78 5.60
N GLU A 94 -16.47 -7.19 6.71
CA GLU A 94 -16.48 -7.83 8.04
C GLU A 94 -17.32 -9.10 8.11
N LEU A 95 -18.30 -9.28 7.21
CA LEU A 95 -19.09 -10.51 7.10
C LEU A 95 -18.36 -11.66 6.41
N TYR A 96 -17.38 -11.36 5.55
CA TYR A 96 -16.72 -12.35 4.68
C TYR A 96 -15.26 -12.61 5.05
N VAL A 97 -14.54 -11.58 5.53
CA VAL A 97 -13.14 -11.75 5.93
C VAL A 97 -13.06 -12.50 7.27
N PRO A 98 -11.96 -13.23 7.56
CA PRO A 98 -11.83 -13.93 8.83
C PRO A 98 -11.98 -12.98 10.03
N ASN A 99 -12.75 -13.38 11.05
CA ASN A 99 -13.06 -12.55 12.23
C ASN A 99 -11.84 -12.00 12.99
N ALA A 100 -10.68 -12.66 12.86
CA ALA A 100 -9.43 -12.21 13.47
C ALA A 100 -8.77 -11.04 12.70
N CYS A 101 -9.19 -10.78 11.47
CA CYS A 101 -8.75 -9.64 10.66
C CYS A 101 -9.50 -8.37 11.08
N ARG A 102 -8.83 -7.22 10.96
CA ARG A 102 -9.43 -5.91 11.21
C ARG A 102 -9.57 -5.14 9.91
N VAL A 103 -10.77 -4.67 9.60
CA VAL A 103 -11.02 -3.77 8.46
C VAL A 103 -10.86 -2.32 8.92
N ILE A 104 -10.05 -1.54 8.21
CA ILE A 104 -9.67 -0.19 8.59
C ILE A 104 -10.07 0.76 7.45
N PRO A 105 -10.95 1.75 7.69
CA PRO A 105 -11.24 2.80 6.71
C PRO A 105 -9.98 3.64 6.44
N THR A 106 -9.69 3.93 5.18
CA THR A 106 -8.62 4.85 4.80
C THR A 106 -9.05 5.79 3.66
N GLY A 107 -8.12 6.64 3.21
CA GLY A 107 -8.36 7.56 2.12
C GLY A 107 -9.27 8.73 2.48
N SER A 108 -9.85 9.33 1.45
CA SER A 108 -10.65 10.57 1.60
C SER A 108 -12.04 10.32 2.18
N ALA A 109 -12.64 9.16 1.86
CA ALA A 109 -13.93 8.75 2.39
C ALA A 109 -13.86 8.49 3.91
N ALA A 110 -12.73 8.02 4.44
CA ALA A 110 -12.54 7.75 5.87
C ALA A 110 -12.58 9.00 6.77
N ILE A 111 -12.40 10.19 6.21
CA ILE A 111 -12.44 11.46 6.96
C ILE A 111 -13.61 12.36 6.53
N GLY A 112 -14.56 11.82 5.77
CA GLY A 112 -15.77 12.54 5.36
C GLY A 112 -15.51 13.73 4.45
N LEU A 113 -14.49 13.68 3.58
CA LEU A 113 -14.28 14.74 2.60
C LEU A 113 -15.46 14.80 1.61
N PRO A 114 -16.02 16.00 1.32
CA PRO A 114 -17.21 16.14 0.45
C PRO A 114 -17.04 15.57 -0.97
N ASN A 115 -15.80 15.50 -1.47
CA ASN A 115 -15.47 15.04 -2.82
C ASN A 115 -14.71 13.69 -2.81
N ALA A 116 -15.02 12.82 -1.85
CA ALA A 116 -14.47 11.47 -1.82
C ALA A 116 -15.08 10.64 -2.96
N ASN A 117 -14.26 10.32 -3.97
CA ASN A 117 -14.70 9.62 -5.19
C ASN A 117 -14.30 8.13 -5.20
N ASP A 118 -13.56 7.70 -4.19
CA ASP A 118 -13.07 6.34 -4.01
C ASP A 118 -13.24 5.87 -2.56
N LEU A 119 -13.48 4.57 -2.41
CA LEU A 119 -13.55 3.87 -1.13
C LEU A 119 -12.22 3.15 -0.93
N ASP A 120 -11.40 3.61 0.00
CA ASP A 120 -10.16 2.91 0.33
C ASP A 120 -10.32 2.19 1.69
N ALA A 121 -9.94 0.92 1.76
CA ALA A 121 -9.89 0.16 3.02
C ALA A 121 -8.66 -0.74 3.11
N VAL A 122 -8.23 -1.02 4.33
CA VAL A 122 -7.13 -1.94 4.64
C VAL A 122 -7.69 -3.09 5.48
N VAL A 123 -7.40 -4.32 5.09
CA VAL A 123 -7.67 -5.52 5.89
C VAL A 123 -6.37 -5.95 6.55
N ALA A 124 -6.24 -5.68 7.85
CA ALA A 124 -5.08 -6.06 8.65
C ALA A 124 -5.26 -7.49 9.14
N CYS A 125 -4.42 -8.38 8.64
CA CYS A 125 -4.47 -9.81 8.94
C CYS A 125 -3.36 -10.17 9.95
N PRO A 126 -3.68 -10.84 11.06
CA PRO A 126 -2.69 -11.26 12.05
C PRO A 126 -1.60 -12.20 11.52
N SER A 127 -1.87 -12.98 10.47
CA SER A 127 -0.93 -13.96 9.91
C SER A 127 -0.99 -14.07 8.39
N SER A 128 0.05 -14.68 7.81
CA SER A 128 0.13 -14.94 6.37
C SER A 128 -0.97 -15.89 5.86
N GLU A 129 -1.42 -16.83 6.70
CA GLU A 129 -2.54 -17.72 6.39
C GLU A 129 -3.86 -16.94 6.31
N LEU A 130 -4.11 -16.07 7.28
CA LEU A 130 -5.30 -15.21 7.27
C LEU A 130 -5.28 -14.22 6.10
N CYS A 131 -4.09 -13.78 5.63
CA CYS A 131 -3.99 -13.02 4.38
C CYS A 131 -4.51 -13.82 3.17
N ARG A 132 -4.17 -15.11 3.06
CA ARG A 132 -4.61 -15.97 1.96
C ARG A 132 -6.13 -16.18 2.00
N LEU A 133 -6.67 -16.55 3.16
CA LEU A 133 -8.11 -16.72 3.35
C LEU A 133 -8.88 -15.43 3.06
N THR A 134 -8.34 -14.29 3.49
CA THR A 134 -8.91 -12.97 3.16
C THR A 134 -8.94 -12.73 1.65
N TYR A 135 -7.82 -12.98 0.95
CA TYR A 135 -7.76 -12.80 -0.49
C TYR A 135 -8.72 -13.72 -1.23
N GLU A 136 -8.85 -14.98 -0.81
CA GLU A 136 -9.81 -15.95 -1.34
C GLU A 136 -11.25 -15.49 -1.12
N ALA A 137 -11.61 -15.04 0.08
CA ALA A 137 -12.92 -14.48 0.37
C ALA A 137 -13.26 -13.28 -0.54
N LEU A 138 -12.31 -12.37 -0.79
CA LEU A 138 -12.54 -11.26 -1.72
C LEU A 138 -12.75 -11.73 -3.16
N ARG A 139 -12.08 -12.81 -3.59
CA ARG A 139 -12.34 -13.43 -4.90
C ARG A 139 -13.73 -14.04 -4.97
N GLU A 140 -14.16 -14.73 -3.92
CA GLU A 140 -15.51 -15.29 -3.84
C GLU A 140 -16.58 -14.20 -3.87
N MET A 141 -16.39 -13.11 -3.12
CA MET A 141 -17.27 -11.94 -3.17
C MET A 141 -17.35 -11.34 -4.56
N ARG A 142 -16.24 -11.29 -5.31
CA ARG A 142 -16.23 -10.86 -6.72
C ARG A 142 -17.00 -11.83 -7.61
N CYS A 143 -16.77 -13.14 -7.48
CA CYS A 143 -17.50 -14.15 -8.24
C CYS A 143 -19.01 -14.13 -7.95
N ALA A 144 -19.41 -13.81 -6.71
CA ALA A 144 -20.79 -13.65 -6.29
C ALA A 144 -21.43 -12.32 -6.73
N GLY A 145 -20.67 -11.42 -7.37
CA GLY A 145 -21.16 -10.11 -7.83
C GLY A 145 -21.33 -9.06 -6.74
N LEU A 146 -20.86 -9.32 -5.52
CA LEU A 146 -20.87 -8.36 -4.40
C LEU A 146 -19.82 -7.26 -4.60
N LEU A 147 -18.71 -7.62 -5.25
CA LEU A 147 -17.65 -6.70 -5.65
C LEU A 147 -17.58 -6.66 -7.18
N GLY A 148 -18.00 -5.54 -7.76
CA GLY A 148 -18.04 -5.36 -9.20
C GLY A 148 -16.66 -5.12 -9.82
N GLU A 149 -16.50 -5.56 -11.06
CA GLU A 149 -15.41 -5.16 -11.93
C GLU A 149 -15.88 -4.07 -12.91
N SER A 150 -14.99 -3.17 -13.31
CA SER A 150 -15.30 -2.23 -14.37
C SER A 150 -14.04 -1.72 -15.04
N LEU A 151 -13.95 -1.89 -16.35
CA LEU A 151 -12.90 -1.29 -17.18
C LEU A 151 -12.81 0.23 -16.95
N GLY A 152 -13.96 0.90 -16.76
CA GLY A 152 -14.00 2.32 -16.42
C GLY A 152 -13.38 2.65 -15.07
N THR A 153 -13.47 1.76 -14.07
CA THR A 153 -12.74 1.93 -12.80
C THR A 153 -11.24 1.82 -13.02
N LEU A 154 -10.79 0.75 -13.69
CA LEU A 154 -9.38 0.53 -13.98
C LEU A 154 -8.78 1.69 -14.78
N TYR A 155 -9.53 2.19 -15.77
CA TYR A 155 -9.11 3.34 -16.57
C TYR A 155 -9.00 4.63 -15.76
N ARG A 156 -9.98 4.94 -14.91
CA ARG A 156 -9.92 6.13 -14.04
C ARG A 156 -8.78 6.07 -13.06
N GLU A 157 -8.55 4.91 -12.47
CA GLU A 157 -7.46 4.70 -11.54
C GLU A 157 -6.11 4.82 -12.25
N TRP A 158 -5.95 4.18 -13.42
CA TRP A 158 -4.79 4.34 -14.28
C TRP A 158 -4.53 5.81 -14.62
N LEU A 159 -5.56 6.52 -15.08
CA LEU A 159 -5.46 7.93 -15.44
C LEU A 159 -5.02 8.79 -14.25
N ALA A 160 -5.54 8.51 -13.06
CA ALA A 160 -5.27 9.28 -11.85
C ALA A 160 -3.92 8.95 -11.19
N ARG A 161 -3.45 7.70 -11.28
CA ARG A 161 -2.35 7.18 -10.45
C ARG A 161 -1.18 6.59 -11.24
N HIS A 162 -1.39 6.16 -12.49
CA HIS A 162 -0.44 5.30 -13.23
C HIS A 162 -0.16 5.70 -14.68
N ARG A 163 -0.85 6.70 -15.25
CA ARG A 163 -0.69 7.11 -16.66
C ARG A 163 0.72 7.52 -17.07
N SER A 164 1.50 8.03 -16.13
CA SER A 164 2.90 8.42 -16.35
C SER A 164 3.88 7.27 -16.10
N THR A 165 3.38 6.14 -15.65
CA THR A 165 4.17 5.01 -15.17
C THR A 165 4.11 3.83 -16.12
N ILE A 166 2.92 3.41 -16.54
CA ILE A 166 2.66 2.19 -17.32
C ILE A 166 1.55 2.45 -18.37
N SER A 167 1.56 1.72 -19.49
CA SER A 167 0.49 1.79 -20.50
C SER A 167 -0.85 1.27 -19.93
N PHE A 168 -1.97 1.71 -20.48
CA PHE A 168 -3.28 1.24 -20.00
C PHE A 168 -3.48 -0.26 -20.30
N GLU A 169 -3.00 -0.74 -21.44
CA GLU A 169 -3.09 -2.15 -21.84
C GLU A 169 -2.36 -3.04 -20.84
N SER A 170 -1.13 -2.66 -20.48
CA SER A 170 -0.32 -3.40 -19.50
C SER A 170 -0.95 -3.30 -18.11
N TYR A 171 -1.45 -2.11 -17.73
CA TYR A 171 -2.16 -1.93 -16.47
C TYR A 171 -3.41 -2.81 -16.36
N ASN A 172 -4.24 -2.82 -17.40
CA ASN A 172 -5.45 -3.61 -17.48
C ASN A 172 -5.12 -5.11 -17.45
N ALA A 173 -4.11 -5.57 -18.19
CA ALA A 173 -3.68 -6.97 -18.16
C ALA A 173 -3.25 -7.43 -16.75
N LEU A 174 -2.65 -6.53 -15.95
CA LEU A 174 -2.24 -6.83 -14.58
C LEU A 174 -3.40 -6.82 -13.58
N LYS A 175 -4.40 -5.95 -13.78
CA LYS A 175 -5.44 -5.65 -12.77
C LYS A 175 -6.83 -6.14 -13.10
N VAL A 176 -7.05 -6.62 -14.33
CA VAL A 176 -8.27 -7.32 -14.70
C VAL A 176 -8.50 -8.50 -13.76
N GLY A 177 -9.72 -8.63 -13.25
CA GLY A 177 -10.09 -9.67 -12.29
C GLY A 177 -9.55 -9.49 -10.86
N SER A 178 -8.67 -8.52 -10.59
CA SER A 178 -8.11 -8.32 -9.23
C SER A 178 -9.21 -7.94 -8.23
N PRO A 179 -9.42 -8.71 -7.14
CA PRO A 179 -10.42 -8.37 -6.14
C PRO A 179 -9.99 -7.17 -5.26
N LEU A 180 -8.76 -6.68 -5.41
CA LEU A 180 -8.24 -5.55 -4.65
C LEU A 180 -8.63 -4.19 -5.23
N ILE A 181 -9.19 -4.15 -6.45
CA ILE A 181 -9.66 -2.91 -7.06
C ILE A 181 -10.91 -3.14 -7.88
N GLY A 182 -11.94 -2.30 -7.72
CA GLY A 182 -13.22 -2.56 -8.38
C GLY A 182 -14.29 -1.52 -8.07
N LYS A 183 -15.55 -1.95 -8.09
CA LYS A 183 -16.71 -1.14 -7.74
C LYS A 183 -17.53 -1.76 -6.62
N PHE A 184 -18.00 -0.92 -5.72
CA PHE A 184 -19.01 -1.25 -4.72
C PHE A 184 -20.06 -0.15 -4.74
N ALA A 185 -21.34 -0.51 -4.90
CA ALA A 185 -22.44 0.45 -5.02
C ALA A 185 -22.18 1.60 -6.02
N ASN A 186 -21.60 1.29 -7.19
CA ASN A 186 -21.14 2.23 -8.23
C ASN A 186 -19.94 3.13 -7.90
N THR A 187 -19.42 3.07 -6.68
CA THR A 187 -18.22 3.81 -6.26
C THR A 187 -16.98 2.93 -6.43
N SER A 188 -15.90 3.50 -6.98
CA SER A 188 -14.64 2.77 -7.14
C SER A 188 -14.02 2.46 -5.77
N TYR A 189 -13.53 1.25 -5.54
CA TYR A 189 -12.83 0.90 -4.30
C TYR A 189 -11.38 0.48 -4.56
N THR A 190 -10.53 0.62 -3.55
CA THR A 190 -9.20 0.02 -3.45
C THR A 190 -9.05 -0.66 -2.09
N LEU A 191 -8.70 -1.94 -2.08
CA LEU A 191 -8.43 -2.72 -0.89
C LEU A 191 -6.93 -3.04 -0.79
N ARG A 192 -6.43 -3.08 0.44
CA ARG A 192 -5.09 -3.59 0.73
C ARG A 192 -5.18 -4.66 1.81
N ILE A 193 -4.51 -5.77 1.60
CA ILE A 193 -4.34 -6.79 2.65
C ILE A 193 -2.97 -6.56 3.29
N VAL A 194 -2.92 -6.34 4.60
CA VAL A 194 -1.68 -6.08 5.33
C VAL A 194 -1.38 -7.24 6.25
N ASN A 195 -0.18 -7.81 6.12
CA ASN A 195 0.27 -8.90 6.98
C ASN A 195 0.94 -8.33 8.24
N MET A 196 0.31 -8.52 9.40
CA MET A 196 0.78 -7.98 10.68
C MET A 196 1.95 -8.78 11.29
N GLU A 197 2.22 -9.99 10.79
CA GLU A 197 3.43 -10.75 11.14
C GLU A 197 4.68 -10.21 10.45
N PHE A 198 4.52 -9.42 9.40
CA PHE A 198 5.66 -8.89 8.67
C PHE A 198 6.52 -8.02 9.59
N LYS A 199 7.81 -8.35 9.62
CA LYS A 199 8.84 -7.61 10.32
C LYS A 199 9.93 -7.30 9.31
N PRO A 200 10.16 -6.02 8.96
CA PRO A 200 11.29 -5.69 8.12
C PRO A 200 12.58 -5.93 8.90
N HIS A 201 13.64 -6.27 8.16
CA HIS A 201 14.98 -6.37 8.71
C HIS A 201 15.67 -5.01 8.62
N LYS A 202 16.57 -4.73 9.57
CA LYS A 202 17.35 -3.50 9.56
C LYS A 202 18.14 -3.40 8.25
N VAL A 203 18.07 -2.25 7.59
CA VAL A 203 18.89 -1.93 6.41
C VAL A 203 20.29 -1.59 6.88
N LEU A 204 21.29 -2.28 6.33
CA LEU A 204 22.71 -2.06 6.61
C LEU A 204 23.30 -1.04 5.63
N SER A 205 22.90 -1.15 4.37
CA SER A 205 23.23 -0.19 3.31
C SER A 205 22.16 -0.25 2.22
N SER A 206 22.04 0.84 1.46
CA SER A 206 21.18 0.90 0.29
C SER A 206 21.81 1.66 -0.86
N MET A 207 21.40 1.33 -2.09
CA MET A 207 21.82 2.02 -3.30
C MET A 207 20.69 2.05 -4.33
N TYR A 208 20.77 2.95 -5.31
CA TYR A 208 19.80 3.03 -6.39
C TYR A 208 20.39 2.52 -7.69
N LYS A 209 19.62 1.72 -8.44
CA LYS A 209 20.04 1.21 -9.74
C LYS A 209 18.84 0.96 -10.65
N GLU A 210 18.90 1.50 -11.87
CA GLU A 210 17.96 1.08 -12.92
C GLU A 210 18.36 -0.29 -13.45
N MET A 211 17.41 -1.20 -13.50
CA MET A 211 17.59 -2.53 -14.09
C MET A 211 16.25 -3.15 -14.45
N GLN A 212 16.32 -4.24 -15.21
CA GLN A 212 15.19 -5.13 -15.44
C GLN A 212 15.36 -6.36 -14.55
N VAL A 213 14.26 -6.81 -13.94
CA VAL A 213 14.20 -8.04 -13.14
C VAL A 213 13.06 -8.92 -13.65
N VAL A 214 13.14 -10.22 -13.38
CA VAL A 214 12.12 -11.20 -13.78
C VAL A 214 11.53 -11.83 -12.52
N ILE A 215 10.20 -11.84 -12.41
CA ILE A 215 9.48 -12.53 -11.35
C ILE A 215 9.65 -14.05 -11.55
N LEU A 216 10.26 -14.73 -10.59
CA LEU A 216 10.43 -16.20 -10.65
C LEU A 216 9.27 -16.91 -9.96
N ARG A 217 8.82 -16.41 -8.81
CA ARG A 217 7.66 -16.91 -8.08
C ARG A 217 7.16 -15.90 -7.06
N ASP A 218 5.88 -15.97 -6.73
CA ASP A 218 5.31 -15.26 -5.60
C ASP A 218 5.73 -15.87 -4.25
N VAL A 219 5.79 -15.02 -3.24
CA VAL A 219 5.88 -15.42 -1.82
C VAL A 219 4.59 -15.02 -1.11
N LEU A 220 4.19 -13.75 -1.32
CA LEU A 220 2.92 -13.19 -0.87
C LEU A 220 2.60 -11.99 -1.78
N SER A 221 2.02 -12.25 -2.95
CA SER A 221 1.91 -11.28 -4.06
C SER A 221 0.78 -10.26 -3.90
N PHE A 222 -0.24 -10.55 -3.12
CA PHE A 222 -1.46 -9.74 -2.99
C PHE A 222 -1.49 -8.85 -1.72
N THR A 223 -0.45 -8.91 -0.89
CA THR A 223 -0.38 -8.10 0.35
C THR A 223 0.34 -6.78 0.14
N THR A 224 0.26 -5.89 1.12
CA THR A 224 1.13 -4.73 1.29
C THR A 224 1.95 -4.92 2.58
N PRO A 225 3.30 -5.05 2.49
CA PRO A 225 4.06 -5.18 1.25
C PRO A 225 3.80 -6.52 0.54
N CYS A 226 3.94 -6.54 -0.78
CA CYS A 226 3.97 -7.76 -1.58
C CYS A 226 5.42 -8.25 -1.73
N ARG A 227 5.62 -9.57 -1.81
CA ARG A 227 6.95 -10.18 -1.96
C ARG A 227 7.01 -11.23 -3.06
N TYR A 228 8.12 -11.20 -3.79
CA TYR A 228 8.44 -12.14 -4.85
C TYR A 228 9.91 -12.57 -4.77
N ILE A 229 10.20 -13.77 -5.23
CA ILE A 229 11.57 -14.15 -5.59
C ILE A 229 11.79 -13.74 -7.04
N VAL A 230 12.89 -13.04 -7.30
CA VAL A 230 13.20 -12.49 -8.62
C VAL A 230 14.62 -12.84 -9.05
N TYR A 231 14.85 -12.83 -10.36
CA TYR A 231 16.18 -12.79 -10.94
C TYR A 231 16.52 -11.37 -11.39
N ALA A 232 17.65 -10.85 -10.93
CA ALA A 232 18.21 -9.58 -11.34
C ALA A 232 19.60 -9.83 -11.95
N PRO A 233 19.85 -9.47 -13.23
CA PRO A 233 21.08 -9.85 -13.94
C PRO A 233 22.39 -9.53 -13.20
N SER A 234 22.44 -8.41 -12.48
CA SER A 234 23.65 -8.01 -11.74
C SER A 234 23.70 -8.43 -10.27
N LEU A 235 22.64 -9.06 -9.75
CA LEU A 235 22.52 -9.43 -8.33
C LEU A 235 22.21 -10.91 -8.12
N GLY A 236 21.90 -11.65 -9.19
CA GLY A 236 21.41 -13.03 -9.09
C GLY A 236 19.99 -13.08 -8.53
N LYS A 237 19.73 -14.00 -7.59
CA LYS A 237 18.43 -14.13 -6.93
C LYS A 237 18.28 -13.09 -5.81
N ALA A 238 17.15 -12.40 -5.78
CA ALA A 238 16.82 -11.40 -4.76
C ALA A 238 15.35 -11.50 -4.35
N ILE A 239 14.96 -10.75 -3.31
CA ILE A 239 13.55 -10.53 -2.96
C ILE A 239 13.10 -9.17 -3.51
N LEU A 240 12.10 -9.16 -4.37
CA LEU A 240 11.37 -7.94 -4.68
C LEU A 240 10.33 -7.71 -3.60
N GLU A 241 10.36 -6.53 -2.96
CA GLU A 241 9.40 -6.11 -1.94
C GLU A 241 8.84 -4.75 -2.35
N SER A 242 7.51 -4.60 -2.36
CA SER A 242 6.86 -3.33 -2.71
C SER A 242 5.65 -3.07 -1.83
N TYR A 243 5.45 -1.80 -1.51
CA TYR A 243 4.30 -1.28 -0.76
C TYR A 243 3.25 -0.65 -1.70
N ARG A 244 3.45 -0.68 -3.02
CA ARG A 244 2.53 -0.13 -4.01
C ARG A 244 1.63 -1.23 -4.58
N LEU A 245 0.32 -0.96 -4.60
CA LEU A 245 -0.67 -1.87 -5.18
C LEU A 245 -0.38 -2.20 -6.66
N LEU A 246 0.29 -1.32 -7.39
CA LEU A 246 0.73 -1.57 -8.77
C LEU A 246 1.49 -2.89 -8.92
N PHE A 247 2.32 -3.26 -7.94
CA PHE A 247 3.14 -4.47 -7.97
C PHE A 247 2.50 -5.66 -7.27
N THR A 248 1.23 -5.57 -6.85
CA THR A 248 0.50 -6.76 -6.38
C THR A 248 0.09 -7.63 -7.56
N GLU A 249 0.00 -8.94 -7.29
CA GLU A 249 -0.53 -9.95 -8.22
C GLU A 249 0.27 -10.10 -9.52
N LEU A 250 1.58 -9.79 -9.51
CA LEU A 250 2.46 -10.10 -10.65
C LEU A 250 2.63 -11.62 -10.79
N THR A 251 2.63 -12.11 -12.03
CA THR A 251 2.76 -13.53 -12.32
C THR A 251 4.23 -13.91 -12.58
N PRO A 252 4.61 -15.20 -12.37
CA PRO A 252 5.90 -15.70 -12.80
C PRO A 252 6.14 -15.43 -14.30
N GLY A 253 7.35 -15.00 -14.64
CA GLY A 253 7.73 -14.59 -15.99
C GLY A 253 7.54 -13.10 -16.26
N THR A 254 6.77 -12.37 -15.45
CA THR A 254 6.66 -10.92 -15.57
C THR A 254 8.03 -10.26 -15.40
N THR A 255 8.32 -9.31 -16.28
CA THR A 255 9.50 -8.47 -16.24
C THR A 255 9.13 -7.10 -15.67
N VAL A 256 9.99 -6.57 -14.80
CA VAL A 256 9.84 -5.23 -14.22
C VAL A 256 11.13 -4.46 -14.47
N ARG A 257 11.04 -3.36 -15.21
CA ARG A 257 12.15 -2.44 -15.43
C ARG A 257 11.86 -1.09 -14.81
N THR A 258 12.69 -0.70 -13.85
CA THR A 258 12.57 0.59 -13.15
C THR A 258 13.83 0.92 -12.37
N LEU A 259 13.85 2.09 -11.73
CA LEU A 259 14.83 2.44 -10.71
C LEU A 259 14.48 1.73 -9.40
N PHE A 260 15.30 0.77 -9.01
CA PHE A 260 15.16 0.07 -7.74
C PHE A 260 16.04 0.70 -6.67
N ARG A 261 15.52 0.76 -5.44
CA ARG A 261 16.36 0.84 -4.23
C ARG A 261 16.76 -0.59 -3.85
N ILE A 262 18.04 -0.89 -3.96
CA ILE A 262 18.63 -2.16 -3.51
C ILE A 262 18.99 -1.99 -2.04
N GLU A 263 18.53 -2.90 -1.20
CA GLU A 263 18.79 -2.91 0.25
C GLU A 263 19.51 -4.19 0.65
N TYR A 264 20.64 -4.04 1.33
CA TYR A 264 21.32 -5.12 2.02
C TYR A 264 20.87 -5.10 3.48
N ARG A 265 20.12 -6.12 3.89
CA ARG A 265 19.49 -6.16 5.22
C ARG A 265 20.22 -7.11 6.17
N ALA A 266 19.97 -6.95 7.46
CA ALA A 266 20.63 -7.70 8.53
C ALA A 266 20.32 -9.22 8.55
N ASP A 267 19.37 -9.70 7.75
CA ASP A 267 19.10 -11.12 7.52
C ASP A 267 20.03 -11.75 6.47
N GLY A 268 20.93 -10.97 5.86
CA GLY A 268 21.83 -11.43 4.81
C GLY A 268 21.18 -11.56 3.43
N VAL A 269 19.93 -11.13 3.28
CA VAL A 269 19.20 -11.20 2.00
C VAL A 269 19.22 -9.84 1.31
N THR A 270 19.39 -9.87 -0.02
CA THR A 270 19.28 -8.68 -0.88
C THR A 270 17.82 -8.44 -1.24
N TYR A 271 17.31 -7.26 -0.91
CA TYR A 271 15.98 -6.80 -1.29
C TYR A 271 16.06 -5.74 -2.38
N ILE A 272 15.09 -5.73 -3.29
CA ILE A 272 14.95 -4.69 -4.31
C ILE A 272 13.55 -4.06 -4.21
N ILE A 273 13.51 -2.74 -4.09
CA ILE A 273 12.29 -1.98 -3.83
C ILE A 273 12.01 -1.05 -5.02
N PRO A 274 10.93 -1.26 -5.79
CA PRO A 274 10.62 -0.45 -6.98
C PRO A 274 9.85 0.85 -6.67
N ASP A 275 9.61 1.16 -5.40
CA ASP A 275 8.61 2.16 -5.00
C ASP A 275 9.03 3.62 -5.21
N HIS A 276 10.32 3.86 -5.47
CA HIS A 276 10.89 5.21 -5.59
C HIS A 276 10.85 5.80 -7.00
N SER A 277 10.46 5.01 -8.01
CA SER A 277 10.42 5.47 -9.40
C SER A 277 9.01 5.89 -9.85
N SER A 278 8.96 6.95 -10.65
CA SER A 278 7.76 7.34 -11.40
C SER A 278 7.60 6.57 -12.72
N ASN A 279 8.69 5.99 -13.25
CA ASN A 279 8.73 5.32 -14.54
C ASN A 279 8.93 3.81 -14.31
N VAL A 280 7.94 2.99 -14.65
CA VAL A 280 7.98 1.55 -14.40
C VAL A 280 7.41 0.84 -15.62
N GLU A 281 8.25 0.08 -16.29
CA GLU A 281 7.82 -0.80 -17.35
C GLU A 281 7.56 -2.20 -16.77
N ILE A 282 6.34 -2.71 -16.96
CA ILE A 282 5.95 -4.06 -16.56
C ILE A 282 5.44 -4.77 -17.81
N ARG A 283 6.05 -5.91 -18.16
CA ARG A 283 5.68 -6.74 -19.32
C ARG A 283 5.65 -8.20 -18.93
#